data_AF-A0A7C3IBA8-F1
#
_entry.id   AF-A0A7C3IBA8-F1
#
_cell.length_a   1.000
_cell.length_b   1.000
_cell.length_c   1.000
_cell.angle_alpha   90.00
_cell.angle_beta   90.00
_cell.angle_gamma   90.00
#
_symmetry.space_group_name_H-M   'P 1'
#
loop_
_entity.id
_entity.type
_entity.pdbx_description
1 polymer ?
#
loop_
_entity_poly.entity_id
_entity_poly.type
_entity_poly.pdbx_seq_one_letter_code
_entity_poly.pdbx_strand_id
1 'polypeptide(L)'
;MDEKRKHVGKGRSRTSEEVLGRDCTHLVEALQNSALHYHQPIHFRNLTLVPIVRDPAPEKRNYVTSTEAGRKLEVTETGSVPRLRVRNNAAVPVLLPEGEQLMGGYQNRIVTVSILLPPETETEIPVACVEQGRWGSRGRSRRMHEGDFFFAEGRRVAAEAVSRAARSWGTYDTDQGEVWRTVAGKLGRLRARSYTRAMADAYESAEDSLGQFTAALPYQPGQVGLVVAIGTELAGADLFDHPATVRSLYERLLRSYAIDALTRVQRSAPKWTDPASEASSATPKPPVLDATRARRFVESAAEAVLTFHTPVGLGEQARITGDSVTGSALLAFDTVVHLALFNTAYRPQ
;
A
#
# COMPACT_ATOMS: atom_id res chain seq x y z
N MET A 1 20.12 19.07 54.20
CA MET A 1 21.02 19.64 53.19
C MET A 1 21.96 18.53 52.77
N ASP A 2 21.49 17.62 51.91
CA ASP A 2 21.49 17.73 50.43
C ASP A 2 22.81 17.17 49.88
N GLU A 3 22.90 16.36 48.84
CA GLU A 3 21.96 15.55 48.08
C GLU A 3 22.83 14.55 47.29
N LYS A 4 22.38 13.30 47.22
CA LYS A 4 22.45 12.36 46.07
C LYS A 4 23.69 12.27 45.16
N ARG A 5 24.20 11.04 45.12
CA ARG A 5 24.79 10.32 43.96
C ARG A 5 24.10 10.66 42.63
N LYS A 6 24.89 10.84 41.56
CA LYS A 6 24.50 10.46 40.19
C LYS A 6 25.65 9.79 39.45
N HIS A 7 25.58 8.45 39.39
CA HIS A 7 26.11 7.66 38.27
C HIS A 7 25.26 7.99 37.04
N VAL A 8 25.90 8.44 35.96
CA VAL A 8 25.27 8.49 34.64
C VAL A 8 25.75 7.27 33.88
N GLY A 9 24.91 6.22 33.90
CA GLY A 9 25.06 5.07 33.03
C GLY A 9 24.80 5.46 31.58
N LYS A 10 25.75 5.11 30.71
CA LYS A 10 25.54 5.02 29.25
C LYS A 10 24.37 4.08 29.00
N GLY A 11 23.25 4.63 28.52
CA GLY A 11 22.13 3.85 28.02
C GLY A 11 22.55 3.04 26.81
N ARG A 12 22.49 1.71 26.93
CA ARG A 12 22.63 0.75 25.84
C ARG A 12 21.57 1.04 24.77
N SER A 13 22.04 1.21 23.53
CA SER A 13 21.23 1.06 22.32
C SER A 13 20.44 -0.25 22.40
N ARG A 14 19.11 -0.18 22.27
CA ARG A 14 18.27 -1.36 22.03
C ARG A 14 18.55 -1.80 20.60
N THR A 15 19.55 -2.64 20.44
CA THR A 15 19.77 -3.45 19.25
C THR A 15 18.50 -4.22 18.94
N SER A 16 18.02 -4.10 17.71
CA SER A 16 17.02 -4.98 17.12
C SER A 16 17.41 -6.44 17.37
N GLU A 17 16.56 -7.21 18.02
CA GLU A 17 16.65 -8.65 17.93
C GLU A 17 16.27 -9.02 16.49
N GLU A 18 17.25 -9.42 15.69
CA GLU A 18 16.97 -10.28 14.54
C GLU A 18 16.36 -11.56 15.11
N VAL A 19 15.03 -11.64 15.15
CA VAL A 19 14.36 -12.88 15.56
C VAL A 19 14.40 -13.87 14.39
N LEU A 20 15.61 -14.32 14.06
CA LEU A 20 15.83 -15.58 13.35
C LEU A 20 15.39 -16.70 14.31
N GLY A 21 14.18 -17.22 14.10
CA GLY A 21 13.60 -18.29 14.91
C GLY A 21 12.22 -18.02 15.50
N ARG A 22 11.55 -16.90 15.14
CA ARG A 22 10.14 -16.69 15.54
C ARG A 22 9.22 -17.55 14.69
N ASP A 23 8.25 -18.16 15.35
CA ASP A 23 7.23 -18.95 14.69
C ASP A 23 6.41 -18.09 13.72
N CYS A 24 6.55 -18.38 12.42
CA CYS A 24 5.82 -17.70 11.35
C CYS A 24 4.53 -18.43 10.97
N THR A 25 4.16 -19.51 11.68
CA THR A 25 3.07 -20.42 11.33
C THR A 25 1.76 -19.68 11.11
N HIS A 26 1.42 -18.68 11.94
CA HIS A 26 0.20 -17.88 11.76
C HIS A 26 0.11 -17.16 10.41
N LEU A 27 1.22 -16.59 9.90
CA LEU A 27 1.24 -15.94 8.59
C LEU A 27 1.10 -17.00 7.48
N VAL A 28 1.85 -18.09 7.58
CA VAL A 28 1.83 -19.17 6.59
C VAL A 28 0.44 -19.80 6.49
N GLU A 29 -0.17 -20.14 7.63
CA GLU A 29 -1.53 -20.69 7.71
C GLU A 29 -2.57 -19.72 7.15
N ALA A 30 -2.44 -18.42 7.40
CA ALA A 30 -3.35 -17.42 6.85
C ALA A 30 -3.26 -17.35 5.30
N LEU A 31 -2.05 -17.46 4.73
CA LEU A 31 -1.83 -17.40 3.29
C LEU A 31 -2.24 -18.70 2.56
N GLN A 32 -2.07 -19.84 3.22
CA GLN A 32 -2.40 -21.17 2.70
C GLN A 32 -3.82 -21.62 3.06
N ASN A 33 -4.63 -20.73 3.64
CA ASN A 33 -5.96 -21.02 4.13
C ASN A 33 -6.87 -21.53 3.01
N SER A 34 -7.46 -22.72 3.18
CA SER A 34 -8.34 -23.34 2.19
C SER A 34 -9.64 -22.56 1.93
N ALA A 35 -10.00 -21.63 2.81
CA ALA A 35 -11.12 -20.71 2.63
C ALA A 35 -10.82 -19.57 1.65
N LEU A 36 -9.56 -19.38 1.22
CA LEU A 36 -9.18 -18.41 0.20
C LEU A 36 -9.34 -19.01 -1.21
N HIS A 37 -10.29 -18.46 -1.95
CA HIS A 37 -10.60 -18.84 -3.32
C HIS A 37 -10.12 -17.76 -4.28
N TYR A 38 -9.26 -18.17 -5.22
CA TYR A 38 -8.78 -17.32 -6.31
C TYR A 38 -9.71 -17.49 -7.50
N HIS A 39 -10.50 -16.45 -7.77
CA HIS A 39 -11.53 -16.48 -8.81
C HIS A 39 -10.95 -16.39 -10.22
N GLN A 40 -11.82 -16.52 -11.23
CA GLN A 40 -11.41 -16.32 -12.62
C GLN A 40 -10.90 -14.88 -12.84
N PRO A 41 -9.84 -14.70 -13.65
CA PRO A 41 -9.30 -13.38 -13.93
C PRO A 41 -10.32 -12.51 -14.68
N ILE A 42 -10.42 -11.26 -14.26
CA ILE A 42 -11.17 -10.20 -14.93
C ILE A 42 -10.15 -9.29 -15.62
N HIS A 43 -10.44 -8.89 -16.85
CA HIS A 43 -9.50 -8.18 -17.68
C HIS A 43 -10.09 -6.89 -18.25
N PHE A 44 -9.30 -5.82 -18.22
CA PHE A 44 -9.61 -4.59 -18.94
C PHE A 44 -8.31 -3.97 -19.45
N ARG A 45 -8.22 -3.82 -20.78
CA ARG A 45 -7.05 -3.29 -21.51
C ARG A 45 -5.77 -4.08 -21.26
N ASN A 46 -4.84 -3.53 -20.49
CA ASN A 46 -3.59 -4.17 -20.13
C ASN A 46 -3.53 -4.47 -18.63
N LEU A 47 -4.66 -4.41 -17.90
CA LEU A 47 -4.74 -4.77 -16.49
C LEU A 47 -5.60 -6.02 -16.32
N THR A 48 -5.07 -6.99 -15.59
CA THR A 48 -5.76 -8.23 -15.23
C THR A 48 -5.79 -8.36 -13.72
N LEU A 49 -6.98 -8.60 -13.17
CA LEU A 49 -7.23 -8.73 -11.75
C LEU A 49 -7.79 -10.13 -11.47
N VAL A 50 -7.19 -10.82 -10.50
CA VAL A 50 -7.75 -12.04 -9.92
C VAL A 50 -8.31 -11.68 -8.54
N PRO A 51 -9.65 -11.72 -8.35
CA PRO A 51 -10.24 -11.52 -7.04
C PRO A 51 -9.88 -12.67 -6.10
N ILE A 52 -9.56 -12.33 -4.85
CA ILE A 52 -9.42 -13.29 -3.77
C ILE A 52 -10.67 -13.19 -2.91
N VAL A 53 -11.44 -14.26 -2.83
CA VAL A 53 -12.68 -14.37 -2.06
C VAL A 53 -12.45 -15.28 -0.87
N ARG A 54 -13.07 -14.95 0.27
CA ARG A 54 -13.03 -15.79 1.47
C ARG A 54 -14.41 -16.38 1.72
N ASP A 55 -14.50 -17.71 1.78
CA ASP A 55 -15.74 -18.44 2.05
C ASP A 55 -15.52 -19.56 3.10
N PRO A 56 -16.21 -19.53 4.27
CA PRO A 56 -17.12 -18.47 4.70
C PRO A 56 -16.38 -17.16 4.97
N ALA A 57 -17.03 -16.04 4.63
CA ALA A 57 -16.55 -14.72 5.01
C ALA A 57 -16.61 -14.56 6.55
N PRO A 58 -15.61 -13.93 7.18
CA PRO A 58 -15.67 -13.64 8.61
C PRO A 58 -16.89 -12.78 8.95
N GLU A 59 -17.57 -13.10 10.05
CA GLU A 59 -18.80 -12.40 10.44
C GLU A 59 -18.54 -11.01 11.05
N LYS A 60 -17.39 -10.83 11.72
CA LYS A 60 -17.06 -9.61 12.47
C LYS A 60 -15.72 -9.04 12.04
N ARG A 61 -15.65 -7.71 12.02
CA ARG A 61 -14.43 -6.92 11.88
C ARG A 61 -14.23 -6.08 13.14
N ASN A 62 -13.03 -6.14 13.73
CA ASN A 62 -12.72 -5.48 15.00
C ASN A 62 -12.17 -4.05 14.84
N TYR A 63 -12.28 -3.48 13.65
CA TYR A 63 -11.73 -2.17 13.31
C TYR A 63 -12.55 -1.53 12.17
N VAL A 64 -12.26 -0.27 11.86
CA VAL A 64 -12.77 0.45 10.68
C VAL A 64 -11.61 0.97 9.85
N THR A 65 -11.84 1.27 8.57
CA THR A 65 -10.85 1.94 7.72
C THR A 65 -10.78 3.44 8.03
N SER A 66 -9.73 4.11 7.54
CA SER A 66 -9.65 5.58 7.49
C SER A 66 -10.92 6.22 6.94
N THR A 67 -11.36 5.78 5.76
CA THR A 67 -12.58 6.23 5.06
C THR A 67 -13.82 6.14 5.95
N GLU A 68 -13.99 5.02 6.66
CA GLU A 68 -15.15 4.78 7.53
C GLU A 68 -15.08 5.58 8.84
N ALA A 69 -13.87 5.80 9.38
CA ALA A 69 -13.65 6.63 10.56
C ALA A 69 -13.93 8.11 10.25
N GLY A 70 -13.57 8.56 9.04
CA GLY A 70 -13.78 9.92 8.56
C GLY A 70 -13.29 10.97 9.55
N ARG A 71 -14.20 11.83 10.03
CA ARG A 71 -13.86 12.93 10.95
C ARG A 71 -13.34 12.49 12.32
N LYS A 72 -13.45 11.20 12.68
CA LYS A 72 -12.88 10.67 13.92
C LYS A 72 -11.36 10.49 13.83
N LEU A 73 -10.79 10.53 12.63
CA LEU A 73 -9.34 10.65 12.46
C LEU A 73 -8.95 12.11 12.29
N GLU A 74 -8.10 12.58 13.20
CA GLU A 74 -7.49 13.90 13.11
C GLU A 74 -6.00 13.76 12.85
N VAL A 75 -5.54 14.34 11.75
CA VAL A 75 -4.15 14.28 11.33
C VAL A 75 -3.53 15.66 11.48
N THR A 76 -2.40 15.72 12.19
CA THR A 76 -1.67 16.95 12.48
C THR A 76 -0.20 16.83 12.06
N GLU A 77 0.34 17.96 11.62
CA GLU A 77 1.75 18.08 11.24
C GLU A 77 2.63 18.10 12.50
N THR A 78 3.73 17.36 12.47
CA THR A 78 4.73 17.37 13.55
C THR A 78 5.80 18.46 13.36
N GLY A 79 5.85 19.08 12.18
CA GLY A 79 6.96 19.92 11.74
C GLY A 79 8.14 19.12 11.15
N SER A 80 8.07 17.79 11.16
CA SER A 80 9.04 16.89 10.54
C SER A 80 8.42 16.20 9.31
N VAL A 81 9.11 16.26 8.16
CA VAL A 81 8.61 15.67 6.90
C VAL A 81 8.20 14.19 7.04
N PRO A 82 9.02 13.29 7.62
CA PRO A 82 8.73 11.85 7.67
C PRO A 82 7.74 11.43 8.78
N ARG A 83 7.13 12.38 9.50
CA ARG A 83 6.25 12.07 10.64
C ARG A 83 4.98 12.89 10.61
N LEU A 84 3.84 12.21 10.77
CA LEU A 84 2.57 12.83 11.09
C LEU A 84 2.09 12.34 12.45
N ARG A 85 1.20 13.11 13.08
CA ARG A 85 0.54 12.72 14.32
C ARG A 85 -0.92 12.50 14.04
N VAL A 86 -1.41 11.30 14.33
CA VAL A 86 -2.79 10.91 14.06
C VAL A 86 -3.49 10.58 15.37
N ARG A 87 -4.56 11.30 15.64
CA ARG A 87 -5.47 11.05 16.74
C ARG A 87 -6.66 10.24 16.22
N ASN A 88 -6.82 9.04 16.74
CA ASN A 88 -8.03 8.24 16.56
C ASN A 88 -9.01 8.58 17.70
N ASN A 89 -10.09 9.27 17.37
CA ASN A 89 -11.19 9.59 18.30
C ASN A 89 -12.35 8.59 18.21
N ALA A 90 -12.20 7.49 17.47
CA ALA A 90 -13.16 6.40 17.46
C ALA A 90 -12.94 5.48 18.68
N ALA A 91 -14.02 4.86 19.14
CA ALA A 91 -14.01 3.83 20.18
C ALA A 91 -13.49 2.47 19.68
N VAL A 92 -13.11 2.38 18.41
CA VAL A 92 -12.55 1.17 17.79
C VAL A 92 -11.23 1.51 17.10
N PRO A 93 -10.34 0.51 16.89
CA PRO A 93 -9.15 0.69 16.10
C PRO A 93 -9.45 1.16 14.67
N VAL A 94 -8.54 1.94 14.09
CA VAL A 94 -8.64 2.43 12.70
C VAL A 94 -7.45 1.95 11.88
N LEU A 95 -7.71 1.28 10.76
CA LEU A 95 -6.69 0.81 9.84
C LEU A 95 -6.29 1.93 8.86
N LEU A 96 -4.99 2.22 8.84
CA LEU A 96 -4.29 2.99 7.80
C LEU A 96 -3.40 2.03 7.00
N PRO A 97 -3.79 1.58 5.80
CA PRO A 97 -2.98 0.67 5.02
C PRO A 97 -1.70 1.34 4.45
N GLU A 98 -0.63 0.55 4.28
CA GLU A 98 0.59 0.97 3.59
C GLU A 98 0.26 1.50 2.19
N GLY A 99 0.86 2.64 1.85
CA GLY A 99 0.65 3.32 0.57
C GLY A 99 -0.57 4.24 0.54
N GLU A 100 -1.44 4.25 1.55
CA GLU A 100 -2.58 5.17 1.58
C GLU A 100 -2.12 6.64 1.61
N GLN A 101 -2.66 7.49 0.73
CA GLN A 101 -2.35 8.91 0.74
C GLN A 101 -3.21 9.71 1.72
N LEU A 102 -2.56 10.63 2.42
CA LEU A 102 -3.15 11.70 3.22
C LEU A 102 -2.86 13.04 2.51
N MET A 103 -3.91 13.68 1.97
CA MET A 103 -3.84 14.93 1.22
C MET A 103 -4.21 16.13 2.09
N GLY A 104 -3.45 17.22 1.99
CA GLY A 104 -3.68 18.45 2.74
C GLY A 104 -2.46 18.87 3.56
N GLY A 105 -2.69 19.48 4.73
CA GLY A 105 -1.64 19.88 5.66
C GLY A 105 -0.57 20.76 5.02
N TYR A 106 0.70 20.54 5.36
CA TYR A 106 1.85 21.22 4.75
C TYR A 106 2.23 20.60 3.42
N GLN A 107 2.00 19.30 3.25
CA GLN A 107 2.29 18.51 2.05
C GLN A 107 1.44 17.23 2.05
N ASN A 108 1.19 16.68 0.87
CA ASN A 108 0.63 15.34 0.77
C ASN A 108 1.63 14.27 1.24
N ARG A 109 1.11 13.24 1.91
CA ARG A 109 1.87 12.14 2.49
C ARG A 109 1.32 10.80 2.04
N ILE A 110 2.16 9.77 2.00
CA ILE A 110 1.71 8.37 2.01
C ILE A 110 2.15 7.71 3.30
N VAL A 111 1.34 6.80 3.82
CA VAL A 111 1.70 5.96 4.98
C VAL A 111 2.70 4.89 4.53
N THR A 112 3.82 4.72 5.22
CA THR A 112 4.91 3.83 4.76
C THR A 112 4.81 2.37 5.25
N VAL A 113 3.86 2.10 6.13
CA VAL A 113 3.60 0.79 6.75
C VAL A 113 2.12 0.75 7.15
N SER A 114 1.48 -0.42 7.11
CA SER A 114 0.09 -0.55 7.57
C SER A 114 -0.01 -0.39 9.08
N ILE A 115 -0.90 0.47 9.58
CA ILE A 115 -1.01 0.78 11.00
C ILE A 115 -2.44 0.56 11.45
N LEU A 116 -2.61 -0.21 12.53
CA LEU A 116 -3.87 -0.28 13.25
C LEU A 116 -3.81 0.69 14.43
N LEU A 117 -4.35 1.89 14.24
CA LEU A 117 -4.35 2.94 15.27
C LEU A 117 -5.23 2.52 16.45
N PRO A 118 -4.72 2.51 17.69
CA PRO A 118 -5.52 2.19 18.86
C PRO A 118 -6.70 3.16 19.02
N PRO A 119 -7.83 2.73 19.63
CA PRO A 119 -8.96 3.61 19.93
C PRO A 119 -8.53 4.75 20.85
N GLU A 120 -9.15 5.91 20.69
CA GLU A 120 -9.01 7.07 21.60
C GLU A 120 -7.55 7.48 21.91
N THR A 121 -6.65 7.24 20.95
CA THR A 121 -5.21 7.35 21.12
C THR A 121 -4.60 8.25 20.06
N GLU A 122 -3.57 9.01 20.46
CA GLU A 122 -2.74 9.75 19.53
C GLU A 122 -1.46 8.96 19.24
N THR A 123 -1.15 8.77 17.96
CA THR A 123 0.00 7.99 17.49
C THR A 123 0.82 8.81 16.50
N GLU A 124 2.13 8.85 16.68
CA GLU A 124 3.03 9.38 15.65
C GLU A 124 3.29 8.29 14.61
N ILE A 125 3.02 8.57 13.34
CA ILE A 125 3.11 7.61 12.24
C ILE A 125 4.23 7.97 11.26
N PRO A 126 4.95 6.96 10.73
CA PRO A 126 5.91 7.15 9.66
C PRO A 126 5.19 7.38 8.33
N VAL A 127 5.67 8.37 7.58
CA VAL A 127 5.10 8.77 6.29
C VAL A 127 6.19 9.18 5.31
N ALA A 128 5.86 9.25 4.04
CA ALA A 128 6.71 9.83 3.01
C ALA A 128 6.01 10.97 2.27
N CYS A 129 6.75 12.04 1.96
CA CYS A 129 6.25 13.14 1.15
C CYS A 129 6.05 12.73 -0.31
N VAL A 130 4.87 12.99 -0.84
CA VAL A 130 4.53 12.80 -2.26
C VAL A 130 4.15 14.13 -2.94
N GLU A 131 4.64 15.25 -2.41
CA GLU A 131 4.46 16.61 -2.93
C GLU A 131 5.69 17.48 -2.65
N GLN A 132 6.71 17.37 -3.51
CA GLN A 132 8.04 17.95 -3.26
C GLN A 132 8.05 19.49 -3.23
N GLY A 133 7.20 20.14 -4.03
CA GLY A 133 7.23 21.58 -4.29
C GLY A 133 6.41 22.45 -3.34
N ARG A 134 5.78 21.87 -2.31
CA ARG A 134 5.01 22.61 -1.30
C ARG A 134 5.62 22.39 0.07
N TRP A 135 5.71 23.40 0.92
CA TRP A 135 5.89 23.22 2.37
C TRP A 135 5.17 24.35 3.08
N GLY A 136 4.10 24.01 3.79
CA GLY A 136 3.23 24.96 4.49
C GLY A 136 1.82 25.04 3.91
N SER A 137 0.95 25.76 4.61
CA SER A 137 -0.49 25.77 4.35
C SER A 137 -0.97 26.85 3.37
N ARG A 138 -0.08 27.50 2.61
CA ARG A 138 -0.51 28.58 1.68
C ARG A 138 -1.37 27.98 0.56
N GLY A 139 -2.66 28.27 0.59
CA GLY A 139 -3.61 27.94 -0.48
C GLY A 139 -4.30 26.58 -0.40
N ARG A 140 -4.09 25.76 0.65
CA ARG A 140 -4.84 24.50 0.86
C ARG A 140 -5.34 24.35 2.30
N SER A 141 -6.37 23.51 2.47
CA SER A 141 -6.91 23.14 3.77
C SER A 141 -5.83 22.56 4.67
N ARG A 142 -5.79 23.01 5.94
CA ARG A 142 -4.94 22.41 6.97
C ARG A 142 -5.38 20.99 7.34
N ARG A 143 -6.67 20.68 7.14
CA ARG A 143 -7.21 19.35 7.41
C ARG A 143 -6.72 18.38 6.35
N MET A 144 -6.10 17.29 6.78
CA MET A 144 -5.81 16.18 5.88
C MET A 144 -7.03 15.27 5.70
N HIS A 145 -7.11 14.65 4.53
CA HIS A 145 -8.13 13.67 4.16
C HIS A 145 -7.51 12.63 3.22
N GLU A 146 -8.23 11.54 3.01
CA GLU A 146 -7.77 10.41 2.21
C GLU A 146 -7.69 10.77 0.71
N GLY A 147 -6.61 10.33 0.05
CA GLY A 147 -6.42 10.42 -1.42
C GLY A 147 -6.16 9.05 -2.05
N ASP A 148 -5.78 8.96 -3.32
CA ASP A 148 -5.47 7.66 -3.94
C ASP A 148 -4.30 6.93 -3.25
N PHE A 149 -4.22 5.61 -3.37
CA PHE A 149 -3.04 4.88 -2.89
C PHE A 149 -1.80 5.26 -3.72
N PHE A 150 -0.60 5.08 -3.17
CA PHE A 150 0.62 5.16 -3.96
C PHE A 150 0.56 4.09 -5.06
N PHE A 151 0.96 4.44 -6.28
CA PHE A 151 0.91 3.51 -7.41
C PHE A 151 1.85 2.30 -7.19
N ALA A 152 1.58 1.18 -7.85
CA ALA A 152 2.22 -0.11 -7.53
C ALA A 152 3.76 -0.06 -7.57
N GLU A 153 4.38 0.62 -8.55
CA GLU A 153 5.83 0.87 -8.54
C GLU A 153 6.31 1.61 -7.29
N GLY A 154 5.60 2.68 -6.92
CA GLY A 154 5.92 3.49 -5.76
C GLY A 154 5.80 2.71 -4.45
N ARG A 155 4.74 1.90 -4.30
CA ARG A 155 4.57 1.00 -3.15
C ARG A 155 5.68 -0.04 -3.08
N ARG A 156 6.06 -0.67 -4.20
CA ARG A 156 7.21 -1.61 -4.25
C ARG A 156 8.51 -0.95 -3.77
N VAL A 157 8.85 0.22 -4.34
CA VAL A 157 10.07 0.97 -3.99
C VAL A 157 10.07 1.36 -2.51
N ALA A 158 8.95 1.86 -2.01
CA ALA A 158 8.81 2.20 -0.59
C ALA A 158 8.94 0.96 0.31
N ALA A 159 8.29 -0.15 -0.05
CA ALA A 159 8.35 -1.40 0.70
C ALA A 159 9.79 -1.95 0.81
N GLU A 160 10.58 -1.88 -0.27
CA GLU A 160 11.99 -2.28 -0.27
C GLU A 160 12.84 -1.37 0.63
N ALA A 161 12.65 -0.05 0.56
CA ALA A 161 13.37 0.91 1.40
C ALA A 161 13.01 0.75 2.89
N VAL A 162 11.73 0.64 3.20
CA VAL A 162 11.21 0.45 4.57
C VAL A 162 11.70 -0.88 5.15
N SER A 163 11.73 -1.95 4.35
CA SER A 163 12.24 -3.25 4.82
C SER A 163 13.74 -3.19 5.16
N ARG A 164 14.54 -2.43 4.39
CA ARG A 164 15.95 -2.16 4.73
C ARG A 164 16.07 -1.33 6.01
N ALA A 165 15.31 -0.25 6.14
CA ALA A 165 15.34 0.62 7.31
C ALA A 165 14.92 -0.12 8.61
N ALA A 166 13.89 -0.95 8.53
CA ALA A 166 13.39 -1.72 9.66
C ALA A 166 14.47 -2.70 10.17
N ARG A 167 15.10 -3.44 9.24
CA ARG A 167 16.19 -4.38 9.59
C ARG A 167 17.43 -3.69 10.14
N SER A 168 17.88 -2.59 9.51
CA SER A 168 19.13 -1.94 9.88
C SER A 168 19.02 -1.02 11.08
N TRP A 169 17.87 -0.36 11.26
CA TRP A 169 17.72 0.75 12.20
C TRP A 169 16.47 0.66 13.09
N GLY A 170 15.58 -0.31 12.86
CA GLY A 170 14.31 -0.42 13.59
C GLY A 170 13.34 0.74 13.29
N THR A 171 13.48 1.41 12.14
CA THR A 171 12.58 2.49 11.71
C THR A 171 11.82 2.11 10.45
N TYR A 172 10.72 2.83 10.18
CA TYR A 172 9.90 2.66 8.98
C TYR A 172 10.09 3.80 7.98
N ASP A 173 11.30 4.35 7.97
CA ASP A 173 11.66 5.42 7.05
C ASP A 173 11.88 4.87 5.64
N THR A 174 11.47 5.65 4.65
CA THR A 174 11.78 5.39 3.24
C THR A 174 12.85 6.37 2.75
N ASP A 175 13.38 6.14 1.56
CA ASP A 175 14.21 7.13 0.87
C ASP A 175 13.31 8.21 0.24
N GLN A 176 13.26 9.37 0.90
CA GLN A 176 12.44 10.50 0.46
C GLN A 176 12.81 11.00 -0.96
N GLY A 177 14.09 10.96 -1.31
CA GLY A 177 14.56 11.37 -2.62
C GLY A 177 14.16 10.38 -3.71
N GLU A 178 14.18 9.08 -3.40
CA GLU A 178 13.68 8.03 -4.27
C GLU A 178 12.17 8.15 -4.49
N VAL A 179 11.37 8.35 -3.43
CA VAL A 179 9.93 8.59 -3.55
C VAL A 179 9.63 9.76 -4.49
N TRP A 180 10.34 10.88 -4.35
CA TRP A 180 10.16 12.03 -5.26
C TRP A 180 10.56 11.74 -6.70
N ARG A 181 11.66 11.01 -6.93
CA ARG A 181 12.05 10.59 -8.29
C ARG A 181 10.98 9.70 -8.92
N THR A 182 10.40 8.77 -8.16
CA THR A 182 9.32 7.89 -8.64
C THR A 182 8.07 8.70 -8.99
N VAL A 183 7.65 9.64 -8.14
CA VAL A 183 6.51 10.54 -8.43
C VAL A 183 6.78 11.41 -9.66
N ALA A 184 7.98 11.98 -9.78
CA ALA A 184 8.36 12.78 -10.95
C ALA A 184 8.36 11.97 -12.25
N GLY A 185 8.85 10.73 -12.21
CA GLY A 185 8.80 9.80 -13.34
C GLY A 185 7.37 9.49 -13.77
N LYS A 186 6.48 9.24 -12.80
CA LYS A 186 5.04 9.03 -13.05
C LYS A 186 4.38 10.23 -13.72
N LEU A 187 4.57 11.43 -13.17
CA LEU A 187 4.07 12.68 -13.74
C LEU A 187 4.59 12.89 -15.17
N GLY A 188 5.88 12.61 -15.42
CA GLY A 188 6.50 12.70 -16.74
C GLY A 188 5.90 11.74 -17.77
N ARG A 189 5.70 10.45 -17.40
CA ARG A 189 5.10 9.44 -18.29
C ARG A 189 3.65 9.79 -18.65
N LEU A 190 2.89 10.37 -17.71
CA LEU A 190 1.52 10.85 -17.96
C LEU A 190 1.47 12.23 -18.63
N ARG A 191 2.61 12.94 -18.73
CA ARG A 191 2.68 14.35 -19.15
C ARG A 191 1.76 15.25 -18.32
N ALA A 192 1.58 14.89 -17.04
CA ALA A 192 0.73 15.61 -16.11
C ALA A 192 1.37 16.96 -15.75
N ARG A 193 0.58 18.04 -15.76
CA ARG A 193 1.02 19.34 -15.27
C ARG A 193 0.93 19.33 -13.75
N SER A 194 2.03 19.65 -13.08
CA SER A 194 2.07 19.70 -11.63
C SER A 194 2.97 20.83 -11.14
N TYR A 195 2.39 21.83 -10.48
CA TYR A 195 3.13 22.96 -9.94
C TYR A 195 3.94 22.59 -8.69
N THR A 196 3.40 21.70 -7.85
CA THR A 196 4.02 21.28 -6.60
C THR A 196 4.63 19.88 -6.68
N ARG A 197 4.69 19.27 -7.87
CA ARG A 197 5.15 17.88 -8.06
C ARG A 197 4.39 16.91 -7.14
N ALA A 198 3.06 17.07 -7.09
CA ALA A 198 2.18 16.27 -6.26
C ALA A 198 1.79 14.98 -7.00
N MET A 199 1.80 13.85 -6.28
CA MET A 199 1.25 12.59 -6.80
C MET A 199 -0.22 12.72 -7.20
N ALA A 200 -1.01 13.53 -6.46
CA ALA A 200 -2.42 13.72 -6.74
C ALA A 200 -2.68 14.27 -8.16
N ASP A 201 -1.79 15.13 -8.68
CA ASP A 201 -1.92 15.71 -10.01
C ASP A 201 -1.76 14.64 -11.12
N ALA A 202 -1.06 13.53 -10.84
CA ALA A 202 -0.98 12.38 -11.74
C ALA A 202 -2.34 11.70 -11.87
N TYR A 203 -3.02 11.47 -10.75
CA TYR A 203 -4.36 10.86 -10.72
C TYR A 203 -5.40 11.78 -11.35
N GLU A 204 -5.41 13.07 -11.00
CA GLU A 204 -6.31 14.07 -11.59
C GLU A 204 -6.15 14.16 -13.11
N SER A 205 -4.91 14.11 -13.62
CA SER A 205 -4.66 14.14 -15.07
C SER A 205 -5.19 12.91 -15.83
N ALA A 206 -5.51 11.83 -15.12
CA ALA A 206 -5.90 10.54 -15.67
C ALA A 206 -7.33 10.13 -15.29
N GLU A 207 -8.12 11.02 -14.69
CA GLU A 207 -9.40 10.72 -14.03
C GLU A 207 -10.37 9.94 -14.93
N ASP A 208 -10.61 10.43 -16.15
CA ASP A 208 -11.53 9.78 -17.10
C ASP A 208 -11.08 8.35 -17.46
N SER A 209 -9.77 8.16 -17.61
CA SER A 209 -9.23 6.84 -17.94
C SER A 209 -9.30 5.90 -16.74
N LEU A 210 -9.04 6.40 -15.53
CA LEU A 210 -9.15 5.63 -14.29
C LEU A 210 -10.60 5.22 -14.01
N GLY A 211 -11.57 6.10 -14.28
CA GLY A 211 -13.00 5.80 -14.18
C GLY A 211 -13.44 4.64 -15.08
N GLN A 212 -12.80 4.45 -16.24
CA GLN A 212 -13.07 3.31 -17.12
C GLN A 212 -12.54 1.99 -16.54
N PHE A 213 -11.39 2.00 -15.86
CA PHE A 213 -10.89 0.81 -15.15
C PHE A 213 -11.80 0.42 -13.99
N THR A 214 -12.24 1.39 -13.17
CA THR A 214 -13.08 1.11 -12.00
C THR A 214 -14.48 0.63 -12.40
N ALA A 215 -15.03 1.13 -13.52
CA ALA A 215 -16.28 0.62 -14.07
C ALA A 215 -16.15 -0.81 -14.63
N ALA A 216 -15.03 -1.13 -15.29
CA ALA A 216 -14.83 -2.42 -15.94
C ALA A 216 -14.42 -3.55 -14.97
N LEU A 217 -13.88 -3.21 -13.80
CA LEU A 217 -13.35 -4.16 -12.82
C LEU A 217 -14.04 -3.94 -11.47
N PRO A 218 -15.34 -4.26 -11.32
CA PRO A 218 -16.08 -4.01 -10.08
C PRO A 218 -15.68 -4.97 -8.96
N TYR A 219 -15.88 -4.53 -7.72
CA TYR A 219 -15.75 -5.38 -6.52
C TYR A 219 -16.69 -6.59 -6.59
N GLN A 220 -16.20 -7.77 -6.17
CA GLN A 220 -17.02 -8.99 -6.10
C GLN A 220 -17.48 -9.29 -4.66
N PRO A 221 -18.72 -9.79 -4.44
CA PRO A 221 -19.18 -10.22 -3.12
C PRO A 221 -18.23 -11.23 -2.47
N GLY A 222 -17.93 -11.05 -1.17
CA GLY A 222 -17.02 -11.92 -0.43
C GLY A 222 -15.53 -11.69 -0.73
N GLN A 223 -15.19 -10.80 -1.66
CA GLN A 223 -13.81 -10.46 -1.96
C GLN A 223 -13.13 -9.85 -0.73
N VAL A 224 -11.93 -10.34 -0.43
CA VAL A 224 -11.04 -9.90 0.64
C VAL A 224 -9.71 -9.37 0.11
N GLY A 225 -9.41 -9.61 -1.17
CA GLY A 225 -8.16 -9.17 -1.77
C GLY A 225 -8.18 -9.24 -3.28
N LEU A 226 -7.04 -8.94 -3.88
CA LEU A 226 -6.82 -8.96 -5.32
C LEU A 226 -5.36 -9.22 -5.63
N VAL A 227 -5.11 -9.96 -6.72
CA VAL A 227 -3.79 -10.06 -7.36
C VAL A 227 -3.89 -9.38 -8.72
N VAL A 228 -2.91 -8.55 -9.06
CA VAL A 228 -2.92 -7.75 -10.28
C VAL A 228 -1.70 -8.02 -11.13
N ALA A 229 -1.95 -8.18 -12.43
CA ALA A 229 -0.92 -8.13 -13.46
C ALA A 229 -1.20 -6.97 -14.41
N ILE A 230 -0.12 -6.39 -14.94
CA ILE A 230 -0.17 -5.34 -15.95
C ILE A 230 0.65 -5.80 -17.15
N GLY A 231 -0.02 -5.99 -18.29
CA GLY A 231 0.51 -6.72 -19.43
C GLY A 231 0.76 -8.18 -19.05
N THR A 232 2.02 -8.61 -19.17
CA THR A 232 2.47 -9.98 -18.90
C THR A 232 3.12 -10.15 -17.52
N GLU A 233 3.24 -9.08 -16.75
CA GLU A 233 3.94 -9.06 -15.47
C GLU A 233 2.97 -8.94 -14.29
N LEU A 234 3.19 -9.76 -13.27
CA LEU A 234 2.61 -9.55 -11.94
C LEU A 234 3.10 -8.20 -11.40
N ALA A 235 2.17 -7.37 -10.95
CA ALA A 235 2.45 -6.08 -10.34
C ALA A 235 2.47 -6.18 -8.81
N GLY A 236 1.41 -6.77 -8.24
CA GLY A 236 1.29 -6.92 -6.79
C GLY A 236 0.00 -7.61 -6.36
N ALA A 237 -0.17 -7.74 -5.05
CA ALA A 237 -1.35 -8.26 -4.41
C ALA A 237 -1.62 -7.49 -3.12
N ASP A 238 -2.89 -7.30 -2.81
CA ASP A 238 -3.35 -6.77 -1.53
C ASP A 238 -4.42 -7.73 -0.98
N LEU A 239 -4.26 -8.16 0.28
CA LEU A 239 -5.18 -9.06 0.97
C LEU A 239 -5.51 -8.49 2.35
N PHE A 240 -6.79 -8.51 2.69
CA PHE A 240 -7.31 -8.06 3.98
C PHE A 240 -8.02 -9.22 4.69
N ASP A 241 -8.20 -9.12 6.00
CA ASP A 241 -8.89 -10.16 6.77
C ASP A 241 -10.41 -10.21 6.50
N HIS A 242 -11.02 -9.09 6.08
CA HIS A 242 -12.48 -8.94 6.04
C HIS A 242 -13.01 -8.25 4.75
N PRO A 243 -14.13 -8.73 4.14
CA PRO A 243 -14.64 -8.17 2.89
C PRO A 243 -15.06 -6.69 2.95
N ALA A 244 -15.59 -6.25 4.09
CA ALA A 244 -15.93 -4.84 4.32
C ALA A 244 -14.70 -3.91 4.20
N THR A 245 -13.50 -4.39 4.57
CA THR A 245 -12.27 -3.60 4.50
C THR A 245 -11.89 -3.32 3.06
N VAL A 246 -11.73 -4.37 2.25
CA VAL A 246 -11.37 -4.17 0.84
C VAL A 246 -12.49 -3.42 0.11
N ARG A 247 -13.78 -3.66 0.41
CA ARG A 247 -14.90 -2.90 -0.19
C ARG A 247 -14.77 -1.40 0.05
N SER A 248 -14.39 -1.00 1.27
CA SER A 248 -14.19 0.42 1.63
C SER A 248 -13.00 1.07 0.91
N LEU A 249 -12.04 0.28 0.42
CA LEU A 249 -10.79 0.76 -0.17
C LEU A 249 -10.69 0.48 -1.68
N TYR A 250 -11.60 -0.34 -2.22
CA TYR A 250 -11.45 -1.04 -3.48
C TYR A 250 -11.14 -0.12 -4.66
N GLU A 251 -11.92 0.96 -4.80
CA GLU A 251 -11.78 1.88 -5.92
C GLU A 251 -10.40 2.55 -5.93
N ARG A 252 -9.98 3.12 -4.80
CA ARG A 252 -8.68 3.78 -4.63
C ARG A 252 -7.51 2.81 -4.79
N LEU A 253 -7.69 1.57 -4.33
CA LEU A 253 -6.70 0.51 -4.47
C LEU A 253 -6.54 0.10 -5.94
N LEU A 254 -7.66 -0.13 -6.64
CA LEU A 254 -7.67 -0.44 -8.07
C LEU A 254 -7.06 0.68 -8.91
N ARG A 255 -7.40 1.94 -8.61
CA ARG A 255 -6.82 3.13 -9.27
C ARG A 255 -5.29 3.16 -9.16
N SER A 256 -4.73 2.71 -8.04
CA SER A 256 -3.29 2.66 -7.84
C SER A 256 -2.55 1.65 -8.72
N TYR A 257 -3.23 0.59 -9.17
CA TYR A 257 -2.71 -0.32 -10.18
C TYR A 257 -3.02 0.19 -11.60
N ALA A 258 -4.20 0.75 -11.82
CA ALA A 258 -4.63 1.25 -13.12
C ALA A 258 -3.75 2.41 -13.64
N ILE A 259 -3.31 3.31 -12.77
CA ILE A 259 -2.41 4.41 -13.18
C ILE A 259 -1.04 3.93 -13.64
N ASP A 260 -0.60 2.76 -13.17
CA ASP A 260 0.59 2.09 -13.70
C ASP A 260 0.32 1.50 -15.09
N ALA A 261 -0.85 0.89 -15.27
CA ALA A 261 -1.30 0.36 -16.56
C ALA A 261 -1.37 1.45 -17.65
N LEU A 262 -1.80 2.67 -17.30
CA LEU A 262 -1.84 3.81 -18.22
C LEU A 262 -0.47 4.28 -18.69
N THR A 263 0.56 4.16 -17.85
CA THR A 263 1.93 4.52 -18.25
C THR A 263 2.66 3.40 -18.97
N ARG A 264 2.11 2.19 -18.94
CA ARG A 264 2.67 1.00 -19.57
C ARG A 264 2.10 0.79 -20.96
N VAL A 265 2.35 1.75 -21.85
CA VAL A 265 1.96 1.65 -23.27
C VAL A 265 3.22 1.39 -24.09
N GLN A 266 3.20 0.31 -24.89
CA GLN A 266 4.27 -0.04 -25.83
C GLN A 266 4.61 1.18 -26.70
N ARG A 267 5.90 1.43 -26.96
CA ARG A 267 6.42 2.55 -27.80
C ARG A 267 5.83 2.63 -29.22
N SER A 268 4.99 1.66 -29.61
CA SER A 268 4.36 1.50 -30.92
C SER A 268 2.83 1.34 -30.89
N ALA A 269 2.15 1.51 -29.74
CA ALA A 269 0.69 1.48 -29.72
C ALA A 269 0.09 2.78 -30.30
N PRO A 270 -0.96 2.71 -31.15
CA PRO A 270 -1.63 3.90 -31.65
C PRO A 270 -2.20 4.73 -30.49
N LYS A 271 -2.21 6.06 -30.65
CA LYS A 271 -2.84 6.98 -29.69
C LYS A 271 -4.28 6.54 -29.46
N TRP A 272 -4.64 6.34 -28.19
CA TRP A 272 -5.95 5.89 -27.74
C TRP A 272 -7.00 7.00 -27.92
N THR A 273 -7.40 7.24 -29.17
CA THR A 273 -8.50 8.15 -29.54
C THR A 273 -9.47 7.51 -30.53
N ASP A 274 -9.29 6.23 -30.89
CA ASP A 274 -10.13 5.58 -31.90
C ASP A 274 -10.60 4.17 -31.44
N PRO A 275 -11.91 3.99 -31.17
CA PRO A 275 -12.51 2.69 -30.86
C PRO A 275 -12.26 1.62 -31.94
N ALA A 276 -11.99 2.01 -33.19
CA ALA A 276 -11.74 1.08 -34.29
C ALA A 276 -10.35 0.43 -34.26
N SER A 277 -9.43 0.91 -33.40
CA SER A 277 -8.07 0.37 -33.29
C SER A 277 -7.97 -0.93 -32.46
N GLU A 278 -9.06 -1.34 -31.79
CA GLU A 278 -9.11 -2.55 -30.96
C GLU A 278 -8.91 -3.85 -31.75
N ALA A 279 -9.22 -3.87 -33.05
CA ALA A 279 -9.22 -5.10 -33.85
C ALA A 279 -7.84 -5.56 -34.35
N SER A 280 -6.78 -4.74 -34.28
CA SER A 280 -5.50 -5.01 -34.96
C SER A 280 -4.25 -4.97 -34.09
N SER A 281 -4.33 -4.62 -32.80
CA SER A 281 -3.15 -4.75 -31.93
C SER A 281 -3.07 -6.19 -31.42
N ALA A 282 -2.06 -6.93 -31.89
CA ALA A 282 -1.82 -8.30 -31.50
C ALA A 282 -1.73 -8.41 -29.97
N THR A 283 -2.77 -8.98 -29.37
CA THR A 283 -2.86 -9.33 -27.96
C THR A 283 -1.70 -10.28 -27.61
N PRO A 284 -0.85 -9.97 -26.62
CA PRO A 284 0.11 -10.95 -26.12
C PRO A 284 -0.65 -12.18 -25.58
N LYS A 285 -0.30 -13.39 -26.06
CA LYS A 285 -0.87 -14.67 -25.61
C LYS A 285 -0.44 -15.01 -24.15
N PRO A 286 -1.28 -15.72 -23.36
CA PRO A 286 -1.32 -15.65 -21.89
C PRO A 286 -0.49 -16.79 -21.20
N PRO A 287 -0.41 -16.88 -19.84
CA PRO A 287 -1.20 -16.17 -18.83
C PRO A 287 -0.61 -14.83 -18.42
N VAL A 288 -1.13 -13.80 -19.08
CA VAL A 288 -1.95 -12.77 -18.44
C VAL A 288 -2.67 -13.40 -17.22
N LEU A 289 -2.04 -13.36 -16.05
CA LEU A 289 -2.48 -13.84 -14.72
C LEU A 289 -3.73 -14.76 -14.65
N ASP A 290 -3.54 -16.04 -14.30
CA ASP A 290 -4.63 -16.96 -13.93
C ASP A 290 -4.70 -17.19 -12.40
N ALA A 291 -5.73 -17.91 -11.94
CA ALA A 291 -5.95 -18.19 -10.52
C ALA A 291 -4.80 -18.97 -9.86
N THR A 292 -4.19 -19.93 -10.57
CA THR A 292 -3.06 -20.72 -10.04
C THR A 292 -1.81 -19.86 -9.86
N ARG A 293 -1.50 -19.01 -10.83
CA ARG A 293 -0.36 -18.08 -10.78
C ARG A 293 -0.59 -17.00 -9.72
N ALA A 294 -1.82 -16.52 -9.58
CA ALA A 294 -2.20 -15.59 -8.51
C ALA A 294 -1.97 -16.20 -7.13
N ARG A 295 -2.45 -17.44 -6.92
CA ARG A 295 -2.24 -18.18 -5.68
C ARG A 295 -0.77 -18.38 -5.35
N ARG A 296 0.02 -18.87 -6.32
CA ARG A 296 1.47 -19.05 -6.13
C ARG A 296 2.18 -17.76 -5.77
N PHE A 297 1.77 -16.62 -6.34
CA PHE A 297 2.38 -15.34 -6.00
C PHE A 297 2.12 -14.94 -4.54
N VAL A 298 0.88 -15.11 -4.05
CA VAL A 298 0.55 -14.83 -2.64
C VAL A 298 1.25 -15.82 -1.71
N GLU A 299 1.26 -17.11 -2.04
CA GLU A 299 1.93 -18.15 -1.25
C GLU A 299 3.46 -17.99 -1.22
N SER A 300 4.07 -17.36 -2.23
CA SER A 300 5.51 -17.08 -2.24
C SER A 300 5.98 -16.19 -1.08
N ALA A 301 5.07 -15.44 -0.46
CA ALA A 301 5.37 -14.68 0.75
C ALA A 301 5.70 -15.57 1.96
N ALA A 302 5.16 -16.79 2.02
CA ALA A 302 5.46 -17.77 3.07
C ALA A 302 6.86 -18.39 2.90
N GLU A 303 7.39 -18.39 1.68
CA GLU A 303 8.72 -18.92 1.34
C GLU A 303 9.83 -17.86 1.41
N ALA A 304 9.44 -16.58 1.54
CA ALA A 304 10.36 -15.45 1.62
C ALA A 304 10.99 -15.29 3.00
N VAL A 305 12.02 -14.45 3.10
CA VAL A 305 12.58 -14.05 4.39
C VAL A 305 11.59 -13.13 5.10
N LEU A 306 11.13 -13.57 6.26
CA LEU A 306 10.23 -12.84 7.15
C LEU A 306 11.02 -12.25 8.31
N THR A 307 10.83 -10.95 8.58
CA THR A 307 11.39 -10.29 9.75
C THR A 307 10.31 -9.52 10.49
N PHE A 308 10.28 -9.61 11.81
CA PHE A 308 9.27 -8.95 12.65
C PHE A 308 9.87 -7.74 13.35
N HIS A 309 9.10 -6.65 13.38
CA HIS A 309 9.55 -5.35 13.85
C HIS A 309 8.52 -4.74 14.81
N THR A 310 8.98 -3.81 15.65
CA THR A 310 8.11 -3.13 16.63
C THR A 310 6.97 -2.41 15.92
N PRO A 311 5.70 -2.69 16.26
CA PRO A 311 4.57 -2.06 15.61
C PRO A 311 4.47 -0.57 15.96
N VAL A 312 3.95 0.24 15.02
CA VAL A 312 3.61 1.65 15.28
C VAL A 312 2.30 1.77 16.05
N GLY A 313 1.34 0.88 15.76
CA GLY A 313 0.03 0.80 16.42
C GLY A 313 -0.16 -0.56 17.10
N LEU A 314 -1.39 -1.07 17.08
CA LEU A 314 -1.71 -2.42 17.54
C LEU A 314 -1.17 -3.48 16.56
N GLY A 315 -0.89 -4.68 17.09
CA GLY A 315 -0.49 -5.84 16.30
C GLY A 315 1.02 -6.03 16.17
N GLU A 316 1.45 -6.69 15.10
CA GLU A 316 2.85 -6.96 14.78
C GLU A 316 3.12 -6.63 13.31
N GLN A 317 4.35 -6.20 13.02
CA GLN A 317 4.77 -5.83 11.67
C GLN A 317 5.74 -6.86 11.11
N ALA A 318 5.34 -7.55 10.05
CA ALA A 318 6.23 -8.40 9.29
C ALA A 318 6.68 -7.69 8.02
N ARG A 319 7.98 -7.75 7.73
CA ARG A 319 8.55 -7.40 6.42
C ARG A 319 8.91 -8.67 5.67
N ILE A 320 8.55 -8.69 4.38
CA ILE A 320 8.66 -9.84 3.49
C ILE A 320 9.71 -9.50 2.43
N THR A 321 10.74 -10.33 2.28
CA THR A 321 11.80 -10.12 1.29
C THR A 321 12.23 -11.46 0.69
N GLY A 322 11.99 -11.65 -0.60
CA GLY A 322 12.44 -12.79 -1.38
C GLY A 322 12.88 -12.37 -2.77
N ASP A 323 13.34 -13.33 -3.58
CA ASP A 323 13.90 -13.04 -4.90
C ASP A 323 12.88 -12.43 -5.86
N SER A 324 11.63 -12.91 -5.81
CA SER A 324 10.53 -12.48 -6.69
C SER A 324 9.45 -11.64 -5.99
N VAL A 325 9.55 -11.44 -4.66
CA VAL A 325 8.50 -10.79 -3.86
C VAL A 325 9.09 -9.91 -2.76
N THR A 326 8.50 -8.73 -2.59
CA THR A 326 8.77 -7.81 -1.48
C THR A 326 7.45 -7.31 -0.93
N GLY A 327 7.37 -7.01 0.36
CA GLY A 327 6.10 -6.59 0.92
C GLY A 327 6.07 -6.48 2.44
N SER A 328 4.86 -6.48 2.97
CA SER A 328 4.59 -6.44 4.41
C SER A 328 3.30 -7.17 4.77
N ALA A 329 3.24 -7.57 6.04
CA ALA A 329 2.00 -7.99 6.67
C ALA A 329 1.84 -7.29 8.03
N LEU A 330 0.62 -6.83 8.31
CA LEU A 330 0.18 -6.41 9.63
C LEU A 330 -0.65 -7.53 10.26
N LEU A 331 -0.17 -8.09 11.36
CA LEU A 331 -0.85 -9.16 12.08
C LEU A 331 -1.50 -8.59 13.34
N ALA A 332 -2.78 -8.86 13.55
CA ALA A 332 -3.50 -8.51 14.77
C ALA A 332 -4.76 -9.38 14.87
N PHE A 333 -5.32 -9.53 16.08
CA PHE A 333 -6.52 -10.35 16.30
C PHE A 333 -6.40 -11.78 15.78
N ASP A 334 -5.20 -12.37 15.93
CA ASP A 334 -4.87 -13.72 15.44
C ASP A 334 -5.11 -13.93 13.94
N THR A 335 -5.04 -12.84 13.15
CA THR A 335 -5.19 -12.86 11.70
C THR A 335 -4.21 -11.90 11.02
N VAL A 336 -4.05 -12.05 9.71
CA VAL A 336 -3.38 -11.08 8.84
C VAL A 336 -4.40 -10.00 8.47
N VAL A 337 -4.33 -8.84 9.12
CA VAL A 337 -5.25 -7.71 8.88
C VAL A 337 -5.02 -7.09 7.51
N HIS A 338 -3.75 -6.96 7.12
CA HIS A 338 -3.37 -6.50 5.79
C HIS A 338 -2.07 -7.16 5.35
N LEU A 339 -2.03 -7.59 4.10
CA LEU A 339 -0.85 -8.06 3.39
C LEU A 339 -0.75 -7.27 2.09
N ALA A 340 0.41 -6.65 1.85
CA ALA A 340 0.75 -6.02 0.59
C ALA A 340 2.01 -6.68 0.02
N LEU A 341 1.90 -7.21 -1.21
CA LEU A 341 2.99 -7.87 -1.92
C LEU A 341 3.23 -7.21 -3.26
N PHE A 342 4.49 -7.10 -3.64
CA PHE A 342 4.92 -6.55 -4.91
C PHE A 342 5.96 -7.45 -5.54
N ASN A 343 5.85 -7.64 -6.85
CA ASN A 343 6.84 -8.39 -7.61
C ASN A 343 8.14 -7.55 -7.69
N THR A 344 9.25 -8.06 -7.18
CA THR A 344 10.56 -7.35 -7.15
C THR A 344 11.08 -7.03 -8.55
N ALA A 345 10.70 -7.81 -9.57
CA ALA A 345 11.05 -7.58 -10.96
C ALA A 345 10.14 -6.57 -11.66
N TYR A 346 9.03 -6.17 -11.04
CA TYR A 346 8.10 -5.22 -11.63
C TYR A 346 8.76 -3.85 -11.82
N ARG A 347 8.85 -3.43 -13.09
CA ARG A 347 9.34 -2.12 -13.49
C ARG A 347 8.33 -1.53 -14.48
N PRO A 348 7.62 -0.43 -14.14
CA PRO A 348 6.89 0.28 -15.18
C PRO A 348 7.91 0.92 -16.11
N GLN A 349 7.87 0.51 -17.38
CA GLN A 349 8.78 1.00 -18.42
C GLN A 349 8.49 2.46 -18.78
#